data_AF-A0A377HUG9-F1
#
_entry.id   AF-A0A377HUG9-F1
#
_cell.length_a   1.000
_cell.length_b   1.000
_cell.length_c   1.000
_cell.angle_alpha   90.00
_cell.angle_beta   90.00
_cell.angle_gamma   90.00
#
_symmetry.space_group_name_H-M   'P 1'
#
loop_
_entity.id
_entity.type
_entity.pdbx_description
1 polymer ?
#
loop_
_entity_poly.entity_id
_entity_poly.type
_entity_poly.pdbx_seq_one_letter_code
_entity_poly.pdbx_strand_id
1 'polypeptide(L)'
;MKPFDLEKALAGEPVRLRNGCKAFVKYQIPDEFHTESPLSGYFLKSFLGRIRANRQSWRLNGKVNQSLEHDEDIVSMWQEPNPRVQLDLPCPLK
;
A
#
# COMPACT_ATOMS: atom_id res chain seq x y z
N MET A 1 8.68 2.74 10.18
CA MET A 1 7.84 2.26 9.05
C MET A 1 7.87 0.74 9.07
N LYS A 2 6.74 0.04 8.94
CA LYS A 2 6.73 -1.44 8.91
C LYS A 2 7.24 -1.89 7.53
N PRO A 3 8.30 -2.73 7.44
CA PRO A 3 8.78 -3.21 6.14
C PRO A 3 7.67 -3.96 5.40
N PHE A 4 7.74 -4.00 4.06
CA PHE A 4 6.80 -4.77 3.25
C PHE A 4 6.88 -6.26 3.60
N ASP A 5 5.72 -6.87 3.80
CA ASP A 5 5.54 -8.27 4.17
C ASP A 5 4.55 -8.89 3.17
N LEU A 6 5.04 -9.81 2.35
CA LEU A 6 4.29 -10.41 1.26
C LEU A 6 3.13 -11.28 1.76
N GLU A 7 3.35 -12.07 2.81
CA GLU A 7 2.33 -12.97 3.36
C GLU A 7 1.16 -12.16 3.92
N LYS A 8 1.46 -11.10 4.67
CA LYS A 8 0.43 -10.20 5.21
C LYS A 8 -0.32 -9.47 4.11
N ALA A 9 0.39 -8.99 3.09
CA ALA A 9 -0.24 -8.33 1.95
C ALA A 9 -1.21 -9.27 1.21
N LEU A 10 -0.83 -10.54 1.01
CA LEU A 10 -1.69 -11.56 0.41
C LEU A 10 -2.84 -11.99 1.32
N ALA A 11 -2.67 -11.93 2.64
CA ALA A 11 -3.75 -12.09 3.62
C ALA A 11 -4.76 -10.93 3.59
N GLY A 12 -4.52 -9.89 2.78
CA GLY A 12 -5.41 -8.76 2.60
C GLY A 12 -5.08 -7.54 3.45
N GLU A 13 -3.95 -7.56 4.20
CA GLU A 13 -3.48 -6.36 4.88
C GLU A 13 -3.07 -5.28 3.85
N PRO A 14 -3.47 -4.02 4.07
CA PRO A 14 -3.12 -2.96 3.14
C PRO A 14 -1.63 -2.64 3.17
N VAL A 15 -1.13 -2.19 2.02
CA VAL A 15 0.25 -1.73 1.84
C VAL A 15 0.28 -0.25 1.47
N ARG A 16 1.44 0.38 1.64
CA ARG A 16 1.69 1.76 1.29
C ARG A 16 2.64 1.84 0.10
N LEU A 17 2.20 2.57 -0.92
CA LEU A 17 3.02 2.87 -2.09
C LEU A 17 3.98 4.03 -1.82
N ARG A 18 5.03 4.16 -2.63
CA ARG A 18 6.04 5.24 -2.54
C ARG A 18 5.40 6.63 -2.58
N ASN A 19 4.41 6.83 -3.46
CA ASN A 19 3.62 8.06 -3.55
C ASN A 19 2.65 8.30 -2.36
N GLY A 20 2.66 7.42 -1.36
CA GLY A 20 1.83 7.52 -0.16
C GLY A 20 0.41 6.96 -0.31
N CYS A 21 0.03 6.43 -1.48
CA CYS A 21 -1.29 5.84 -1.67
C CYS A 21 -1.42 4.50 -0.92
N LYS A 22 -2.66 4.19 -0.51
CA LYS A 22 -3.04 2.90 0.07
C LYS A 22 -3.31 1.90 -1.05
N ALA A 23 -2.70 0.72 -0.98
CA ALA A 23 -2.88 -0.35 -1.95
C ALA A 23 -3.23 -1.67 -1.28
N PHE A 24 -3.78 -2.59 -2.07
CA PHE A 24 -4.18 -3.93 -1.66
C PHE A 24 -3.73 -4.93 -2.71
N VAL A 25 -2.95 -5.91 -2.28
CA VAL A 25 -2.63 -7.09 -3.10
C VAL A 25 -3.80 -8.06 -3.00
N LYS A 26 -4.22 -8.64 -4.12
CA LYS A 26 -5.39 -9.53 -4.18
C LYS A 26 -5.06 -10.97 -4.50
N TYR A 27 -4.08 -11.18 -5.37
CA TYR A 27 -3.65 -12.52 -5.72
C TYR A 27 -2.21 -12.49 -6.25
N GLN A 28 -1.57 -13.65 -6.17
CA GLN A 28 -0.31 -13.96 -6.82
C GLN A 28 -0.60 -14.92 -7.97
N ILE A 29 -0.09 -14.61 -9.15
CA ILE A 29 -0.11 -15.50 -10.31
C ILE A 29 0.89 -16.64 -10.05
N PRO A 30 0.52 -17.91 -10.28
CA PRO A 30 1.45 -19.03 -10.13
C PRO A 30 2.69 -18.89 -11.01
N ASP A 31 3.83 -19.38 -10.51
CA ASP A 31 5.13 -19.26 -11.19
C ASP A 31 5.15 -19.94 -12.57
N GLU A 32 4.28 -20.93 -12.78
CA GLU A 32 4.10 -21.65 -14.05
C GLU A 32 3.81 -20.72 -15.25
N PHE A 33 3.22 -19.54 -15.00
CA PHE A 33 2.87 -18.58 -16.04
C PHE A 33 3.99 -17.56 -16.35
N HIS A 34 5.17 -17.69 -15.72
CA HIS A 34 6.40 -16.93 -16.03
C HIS A 34 6.20 -15.42 -16.22
N THR A 35 5.43 -14.78 -15.33
CA THR A 35 5.19 -13.34 -15.37
C THR A 35 6.21 -12.57 -14.53
N GLU A 36 6.67 -11.42 -15.01
CA GLU A 36 7.60 -10.58 -14.25
C GLU A 36 6.96 -9.96 -13.00
N SER A 37 5.65 -9.67 -13.06
CA SER A 37 4.90 -9.01 -11.99
C SER A 37 3.75 -9.90 -11.52
N PRO A 38 4.06 -10.97 -10.76
CA PRO A 38 3.06 -11.97 -10.37
C PRO A 38 2.04 -11.46 -9.36
N LEU A 39 2.33 -10.38 -8.62
CA LEU A 39 1.36 -9.81 -7.69
C LEU A 39 0.42 -8.90 -8.44
N SER A 40 -0.89 -9.02 -8.18
CA SER A 40 -1.91 -8.15 -8.78
C SER A 40 -2.87 -7.64 -7.73
N GLY A 41 -3.30 -6.39 -7.90
CA GLY A 41 -4.21 -5.74 -6.98
C GLY A 41 -4.65 -4.37 -7.45
N TYR A 42 -4.93 -3.48 -6.49
CA TYR A 42 -5.32 -2.10 -6.78
C TYR A 42 -4.82 -1.13 -5.73
N PHE A 43 -4.73 0.14 -6.09
CA PHE A 43 -4.46 1.23 -5.18
C PHE A 43 -5.50 2.33 -5.28
N LEU A 44 -5.69 3.03 -4.16
CA LEU A 44 -6.68 4.09 -4.03
C LEU A 44 -6.01 5.44 -4.29
N LYS A 45 -6.51 6.18 -5.27
CA LYS A 45 -6.06 7.54 -5.59
C LYS A 45 -7.24 8.48 -5.63
N SER A 46 -7.11 9.63 -4.98
CA SER A 46 -8.09 10.71 -5.09
C SER A 46 -7.91 11.44 -6.41
N PHE A 47 -9.00 11.61 -7.16
CA PHE A 47 -9.03 12.38 -8.39
C PHE A 47 -10.34 13.19 -8.42
N LEU A 48 -10.22 14.52 -8.47
CA LEU A 48 -11.36 15.46 -8.47
C LEU A 48 -12.36 15.19 -7.32
N GLY A 49 -11.85 14.97 -6.10
CA GLY A 49 -12.68 14.74 -4.92
C GLY A 49 -13.33 13.35 -4.84
N ARG A 50 -13.03 12.44 -5.75
CA ARG A 50 -13.51 11.05 -5.74
C ARG A 50 -12.35 10.09 -5.58
N ILE A 51 -12.53 9.07 -4.74
CA ILE A 51 -11.56 7.97 -4.61
C ILE A 51 -11.79 7.00 -5.76
N ARG A 52 -10.75 6.72 -6.54
CA ARG A 52 -10.74 5.71 -7.59
C ARG A 52 -9.80 4.57 -7.22
N ALA A 53 -10.22 3.35 -7.52
CA ALA A 53 -9.37 2.17 -7.47
C ALA A 53 -8.69 1.98 -8.83
N ASN A 54 -7.37 2.03 -8.86
CA ASN A 54 -6.56 1.81 -10.06
C ASN A 54 -5.87 0.46 -9.93
N ARG A 55 -5.96 -0.36 -10.98
CA ARG A 55 -5.31 -1.67 -11.00
C ARG A 55 -3.80 -1.49 -11.12
N GLN A 56 -3.05 -2.32 -10.41
CA GLN A 56 -1.59 -2.39 -10.56
C GLN A 56 -1.09 -3.80 -10.27
N SER A 57 0.02 -4.15 -10.89
CA SER A 57 0.78 -5.37 -10.66
C SER A 57 2.17 -5.05 -10.16
N TRP A 58 2.70 -5.95 -9.33
CA TRP A 58 4.02 -5.80 -8.72
C TRP A 58 4.81 -7.10 -8.82
N ARG A 59 6.13 -6.95 -8.75
CA ARG A 59 7.08 -8.03 -8.51
C ARG A 59 6.93 -8.55 -7.08
N LEU A 60 7.49 -9.72 -6.78
CA LEU A 60 7.44 -10.32 -5.43
C LEU A 60 8.06 -9.42 -4.34
N ASN A 61 8.99 -8.55 -4.72
CA ASN A 61 9.61 -7.56 -3.83
C ASN A 61 8.79 -6.26 -3.70
N GLY A 62 7.60 -6.20 -4.27
CA GLY A 62 6.72 -5.03 -4.22
C GLY A 62 7.03 -3.93 -5.22
N LYS A 63 8.06 -4.08 -6.08
CA LYS A 63 8.38 -3.08 -7.11
C LYS A 63 7.57 -3.26 -8.37
N VAL A 64 7.31 -2.16 -9.09
CA VAL A 64 6.72 -2.20 -10.44
C VAL A 64 7.80 -2.57 -11.47
N ASN A 65 8.99 -2.01 -11.32
CA ASN A 65 10.13 -2.27 -12.19
C ASN A 65 11.36 -2.68 -11.35
N GLN A 66 12.19 -3.58 -11.87
CA GLN A 66 13.40 -4.02 -11.18
C GLN A 66 14.46 -2.91 -11.11
N SER A 67 14.62 -2.17 -12.21
CA SER A 67 15.76 -1.28 -12.46
C SER A 67 15.52 0.17 -12.06
N LEU A 68 14.25 0.57 -11.95
CA LEU A 68 13.85 1.95 -11.70
C LEU A 68 12.85 2.00 -10.56
N GLU A 69 13.00 3.00 -9.69
CA GLU A 69 11.99 3.29 -8.68
C GLU A 69 10.74 3.87 -9.36
N HIS A 70 9.58 3.36 -8.96
CA HIS A 70 8.29 3.82 -9.43
C HIS A 70 7.49 4.41 -8.26
N ASP A 71 6.67 5.42 -8.54
CA ASP A 71 5.76 6.04 -7.57
C ASP A 71 4.79 5.04 -6.94
N GLU A 72 4.55 3.94 -7.64
CA GLU A 72 3.61 2.90 -7.27
C GLU A 72 4.33 1.66 -6.70
N ASP A 73 5.62 1.74 -6.42
CA ASP A 73 6.33 0.70 -5.68
C ASP A 73 5.76 0.58 -4.25
N ILE A 74 5.59 -0.64 -3.77
CA ILE A 74 5.25 -0.92 -2.38
C ILE A 74 6.50 -0.72 -1.53
N VAL A 75 6.45 0.23 -0.59
CA VAL A 75 7.59 0.58 0.28
C VAL A 75 7.41 0.13 1.72
N SER A 76 6.18 -0.17 2.14
CA SER A 76 5.86 -0.61 3.51
C SER A 76 4.47 -1.20 3.63
N MET A 77 4.19 -1.87 4.74
CA MET A 77 2.81 -2.14 5.15
C MET A 77 2.11 -0.83 5.53
N TRP A 78 0.81 -0.73 5.25
CA TRP A 78 0.01 0.43 5.60
C TRP A 78 -0.14 0.50 7.13
N GLN A 79 0.05 1.70 7.67
CA GLN A 79 -0.23 2.01 9.06
C GLN A 79 -1.39 2.99 9.08
N GLU A 80 -2.37 2.74 9.93
CA GLU A 80 -3.43 3.73 10.12
C GLU A 80 -2.82 5.03 10.64
N PRO A 81 -3.24 6.18 10.09
CA PRO A 81 -2.81 7.45 10.63
C PRO A 81 -3.28 7.51 12.09
N ASN A 82 -2.34 7.69 13.03
CA ASN A 82 -2.69 7.91 14.42
C ASN A 82 -3.58 9.15 14.50
N PRO A 83 -4.86 9.03 14.90
CA PRO A 83 -5.73 10.19 15.03
C PRO A 83 -5.15 11.07 16.14
N ARG A 84 -4.73 12.28 15.77
CA ARG A 84 -4.41 13.32 16.77
C ARG A 84 -5.73 13.94 17.19
N VAL A 85 -6.11 13.71 18.44
CA VAL A 85 -7.26 14.39 19.04
C VAL A 85 -6.72 15.64 19.72
N GLN A 86 -7.23 16.81 19.33
CA GLN A 86 -6.97 18.05 20.04
C GLN A 86 -8.06 18.19 21.11
N LEU A 87 -7.64 18.30 22.37
CA LEU A 87 -8.53 18.43 23.51
C LEU A 87 -8.28 19.79 24.17
N ASP A 88 -9.29 20.65 24.19
CA ASP A 88 -9.25 21.86 25.01
C ASP A 88 -9.70 21.49 26.43
N LEU A 89 -8.74 21.49 27.35
CA LEU A 89 -9.01 21.19 28.74
C LEU A 89 -9.59 22.45 29.42
N PRO A 90 -10.74 22.36 30.12
CA PRO A 90 -11.32 23.49 30.83
C PRO A 90 -10.46 23.94 32.03
N CYS A 91 -9.53 23.10 32.48
CA CYS A 91 -8.58 23.39 33.54
C CYS A 91 -7.34 22.49 33.42
N PRO A 92 -6.19 22.88 34.02
CA PRO A 92 -4.97 22.07 33.98
C PRO A 92 -5.17 20.71 34.62
N LEU A 93 -4.52 19.67 34.07
CA LEU A 93 -4.43 18.37 34.72
C LEU A 93 -3.60 18.53 36.00
N LYS A 94 -4.13 18.02 37.11
CA LYS A 94 -3.41 17.93 38.40
C LYS A 94 -2.54 16.69 38.43
#